data_AF-A0A150GUI2-F1
#
_entry.id   AF-A0A150GUI2-F1
#
_cell.length_a   1.000
_cell.length_b   1.000
_cell.length_c   1.000
_cell.angle_alpha   90.00
_cell.angle_beta   90.00
_cell.angle_gamma   90.00
#
_symmetry.space_group_name_H-M   'P 1'
#
loop_
_entity.id
_entity.type
_entity.pdbx_description
1 polymer ?
#
loop_
_entity_poly.entity_id
_entity_poly.type
_entity_poly.pdbx_seq_one_letter_code
_entity_poly.pdbx_strand_id
1 'polypeptide(L)'
;MALAWRDTPRNRERWQQLQNNTAFLQNEEARKGSLQCHYCDKGPLKIYSWNDFRGVNAPDKATADHVMARARGGSDAWDNLVVCCTPCNARKGSS
;
A
#
# COMPACT_ATOMS: atom_id res chain seq x y z
N MET A 1 -11.46 24.99 2.98
CA MET A 1 -10.52 25.20 1.86
C MET A 1 -9.24 24.38 2.09
N ALA A 2 -9.20 23.11 1.65
CA ALA A 2 -8.00 22.28 1.74
C ALA A 2 -7.69 21.65 0.37
N LEU A 3 -7.29 22.48 -0.59
CA LEU A 3 -6.93 22.02 -1.95
C LEU A 3 -5.41 22.09 -2.21
N ALA A 4 -4.65 22.87 -1.43
CA ALA A 4 -3.24 23.19 -1.70
C ALA A 4 -2.26 21.99 -1.73
N TRP A 5 -2.52 20.89 -1.02
CA TRP A 5 -1.58 19.75 -1.04
C TRP A 5 -1.57 19.01 -2.37
N ARG A 6 -2.68 19.04 -3.14
CA ARG A 6 -2.80 18.29 -4.40
C ARG A 6 -2.21 19.02 -5.60
N ASP A 7 -1.77 20.26 -5.45
CA ASP A 7 -1.52 21.13 -6.61
C ASP A 7 -0.15 20.93 -7.25
N THR A 8 0.79 20.30 -6.54
CA THR A 8 2.10 19.96 -7.13
C THR A 8 2.00 18.66 -7.96
N PRO A 9 2.71 18.56 -9.10
CA PRO A 9 2.77 17.32 -9.89
C PRO A 9 3.12 16.08 -9.05
N ARG A 10 4.13 16.21 -8.17
CA ARG A 10 4.57 15.15 -7.26
C ARG A 10 3.45 14.67 -6.33
N ASN A 11 2.65 15.59 -5.81
CA ASN A 11 1.57 15.21 -4.91
C ASN A 11 0.43 14.53 -5.67
N ARG A 12 0.14 14.95 -6.92
CA ARG A 12 -0.84 14.26 -7.78
C ARG A 12 -0.45 12.81 -8.07
N GLU A 13 0.79 12.57 -8.47
CA GLU A 13 1.30 11.21 -8.70
C GLU A 13 1.18 10.34 -7.45
N ARG A 14 1.55 10.90 -6.29
CA ARG A 14 1.41 10.21 -5.00
C ARG A 14 -0.04 9.85 -4.69
N TRP A 15 -1.00 10.73 -5.00
CA TRP A 15 -2.42 10.43 -4.83
C TRP A 15 -2.90 9.32 -5.74
N GLN A 16 -2.52 9.36 -7.01
CA GLN A 16 -2.87 8.30 -7.97
C GLN A 16 -2.33 6.95 -7.51
N GLN A 17 -1.09 6.93 -7.00
CA GLN A 17 -0.51 5.73 -6.42
C GLN A 17 -1.27 5.24 -5.19
N LEU A 18 -1.65 6.13 -4.27
CA LEU A 18 -2.44 5.74 -3.08
C LEU A 18 -3.80 5.15 -3.46
N GLN A 19 -4.45 5.72 -4.48
CA GLN A 19 -5.70 5.19 -5.03
C GLN A 19 -5.47 3.80 -5.64
N ASN A 20 -4.43 3.64 -6.45
CA ASN A 20 -4.07 2.36 -7.07
C ASN A 20 -3.77 1.28 -6.02
N ASN A 21 -2.97 1.60 -5.01
CA ASN A 21 -2.64 0.68 -3.93
C ASN A 21 -3.88 0.26 -3.13
N THR A 22 -4.81 1.19 -2.89
CA THR A 22 -6.08 0.89 -2.21
C THR A 22 -6.94 -0.04 -3.06
N ALA A 23 -7.07 0.24 -4.36
CA ALA A 23 -7.83 -0.58 -5.29
C ALA A 23 -7.27 -2.01 -5.40
N PHE A 24 -5.94 -2.14 -5.46
CA PHE A 24 -5.27 -3.45 -5.43
C PHE A 24 -5.62 -4.24 -4.18
N LEU A 25 -5.51 -3.63 -2.98
CA LEU A 25 -5.80 -4.32 -1.72
C LEU A 25 -7.28 -4.73 -1.63
N GLN A 26 -8.20 -3.86 -2.04
CA GLN A 26 -9.63 -4.16 -2.07
C GLN A 26 -9.95 -5.31 -3.03
N ASN A 27 -9.32 -5.33 -4.21
CA ASN A 27 -9.49 -6.42 -5.17
C ASN A 27 -8.95 -7.75 -4.62
N GLU A 28 -7.77 -7.75 -3.99
CA GLU A 28 -7.19 -8.95 -3.39
C GLU A 28 -8.06 -9.50 -2.24
N GLU A 29 -8.59 -8.61 -1.40
CA GLU A 29 -9.50 -8.98 -0.31
C GLU A 29 -10.80 -9.57 -0.87
N ALA A 30 -11.38 -8.94 -1.90
CA ALA A 30 -12.60 -9.43 -2.54
C ALA A 30 -12.40 -10.80 -3.21
N ARG A 31 -11.21 -11.08 -3.77
CA ARG A 31 -10.90 -12.35 -4.45
C ARG A 31 -10.58 -13.48 -3.48
N LYS A 32 -9.85 -13.20 -2.40
CA LYS A 32 -9.33 -14.23 -1.47
C LYS A 32 -10.14 -14.34 -0.18
N GLY A 33 -11.02 -13.37 0.09
CA GLY A 33 -11.80 -13.25 1.34
C GLY A 33 -11.00 -12.70 2.52
N SER A 34 -9.66 -12.82 2.51
CA SER A 34 -8.78 -12.21 3.51
C SER A 34 -7.43 -11.85 2.93
N LEU A 35 -6.81 -10.81 3.49
CA LEU A 35 -5.47 -10.37 3.12
C LEU A 35 -4.41 -11.05 3.97
N GLN A 36 -3.37 -11.58 3.32
CA GLN A 36 -2.21 -12.17 3.96
C GLN A 36 -0.94 -11.51 3.46
N CYS A 37 0.03 -11.30 4.34
CA CYS A 37 1.33 -10.74 3.99
C CYS A 37 2.11 -11.73 3.12
N HIS A 38 2.57 -11.29 1.96
CA HIS A 38 3.38 -12.08 1.04
C HIS A 38 4.73 -12.53 1.63
N TYR A 39 5.29 -11.78 2.59
CA TYR A 39 6.63 -12.04 3.13
C TYR A 39 6.67 -12.84 4.43
N CYS A 40 5.55 -12.94 5.15
CA CYS A 40 5.52 -13.63 6.45
C CYS A 40 4.21 -14.36 6.74
N ASP A 41 3.34 -14.48 5.73
CA ASP A 41 2.04 -15.16 5.76
C ASP A 41 1.05 -14.64 6.82
N LYS A 42 1.39 -13.55 7.52
CA LYS A 42 0.52 -12.93 8.54
C LYS A 42 -0.80 -12.50 7.92
N GLY A 43 -1.90 -12.97 8.48
CA GLY A 43 -3.25 -12.51 8.19
C GLY A 43 -4.26 -12.93 9.27
N PRO A 44 -5.50 -12.43 9.21
CA PRO A 44 -5.99 -11.47 8.22
C PRO A 44 -5.43 -10.06 8.47
N LEU A 45 -4.93 -9.41 7.41
CA LEU A 45 -4.56 -7.99 7.44
C LEU A 45 -5.78 -7.12 7.16
N LYS A 46 -5.77 -5.89 7.68
CA LYS A 46 -6.87 -4.94 7.56
C LYS A 46 -6.51 -3.81 6.60
N ILE A 47 -7.41 -3.51 5.67
CA ILE A 47 -7.37 -2.26 4.90
C ILE A 47 -7.89 -1.16 5.81
N TYR A 48 -7.08 -0.13 6.04
CA TYR A 48 -7.50 1.06 6.80
C TYR A 48 -7.98 2.13 5.82
N SER A 49 -8.98 2.93 6.19
CA SER A 49 -9.49 4.04 5.37
C SER A 49 -8.70 5.32 5.63
N TRP A 50 -8.62 6.26 4.66
CA TRP A 50 -7.81 7.51 4.77
C TRP A 50 -8.01 8.26 6.10
N ASN A 51 -9.22 8.19 6.67
CA ASN A 51 -9.59 8.82 7.94
C ASN A 51 -9.03 8.09 9.18
N ASP A 52 -8.71 6.80 9.07
CA ASP A 52 -8.07 6.00 10.14
C ASP A 52 -6.54 6.16 10.16
N PHE A 53 -5.93 6.78 9.13
CA PHE A 53 -4.47 6.73 8.89
C PHE A 53 -3.59 7.70 9.67
N ARG A 54 -4.10 8.63 10.49
CA ARG A 54 -3.17 9.53 11.19
C ARG A 54 -2.38 8.78 12.26
N GLY A 55 -1.20 8.29 11.87
CA GLY A 55 -0.16 7.78 12.77
C GLY A 55 -0.24 6.30 13.15
N VAL A 56 -1.21 5.54 12.64
CA VAL A 56 -1.36 4.14 13.02
C VAL A 56 -0.37 3.25 12.24
N ASN A 57 0.75 2.92 12.89
CA ASN A 57 1.65 1.83 12.49
C ASN A 57 1.12 0.50 13.08
N ALA A 58 -0.06 0.08 12.64
CA ALA A 58 -0.64 -1.18 13.06
C ALA A 58 0.11 -2.35 12.41
N PRO A 59 0.50 -3.39 13.19
CA PRO A 59 1.24 -4.51 12.65
C PRO A 59 0.37 -5.42 11.78
N ASP A 60 -0.95 -5.34 11.87
CA ASP A 60 -1.95 -6.04 11.04
C ASP A 60 -2.49 -5.17 9.90
N LYS A 61 -1.94 -3.97 9.67
CA LYS A 61 -2.31 -3.14 8.53
C LYS A 61 -1.79 -3.73 7.21
N ALA A 62 -2.71 -3.85 6.26
CA ALA A 62 -2.43 -4.20 4.89
C ALA A 62 -1.83 -2.99 4.17
N THR A 63 -0.73 -3.24 3.46
CA THR A 63 -0.07 -2.28 2.58
C THR A 63 0.19 -2.96 1.23
N ALA A 64 0.21 -2.19 0.15
CA ALA A 64 0.70 -2.67 -1.14
C ALA A 64 2.19 -2.34 -1.24
N ASP A 65 3.01 -3.34 -1.51
CA ASP A 65 4.44 -3.19 -1.70
C ASP A 65 4.83 -3.56 -3.13
N HIS A 66 5.77 -2.80 -3.72
CA HIS A 66 6.27 -3.06 -5.05
C HIS A 66 7.36 -4.13 -5.02
N VAL A 67 7.18 -5.25 -5.71
CA VAL A 67 8.18 -6.34 -5.78
C VAL A 67 9.51 -5.78 -6.30
N MET A 68 9.48 -5.10 -7.44
CA MET A 68 10.57 -4.24 -7.91
C MET A 68 10.32 -2.81 -7.44
N ALA A 69 11.24 -2.25 -6.65
CA ALA A 69 11.12 -0.88 -6.15
C ALA A 69 11.07 0.14 -7.30
N ARG A 70 10.25 1.20 -7.15
CA ARG A 70 10.18 2.31 -8.12
C ARG A 70 11.52 2.97 -8.40
N ALA A 71 12.36 3.14 -7.36
CA ALA A 71 13.70 3.71 -7.51
C ALA A 71 14.62 2.85 -8.40
N ARG A 72 14.27 1.56 -8.61
CA ARG A 72 14.96 0.62 -9.49
C ARG A 72 14.19 0.37 -10.80
N GLY A 73 13.20 1.21 -11.12
CA GLY A 73 12.42 1.12 -12.37
C GLY A 73 11.13 0.29 -12.30
N GLY A 74 10.71 -0.17 -11.11
CA GLY A 74 9.45 -0.90 -10.97
C GLY A 74 8.20 -0.05 -11.28
N SER A 75 7.23 -0.65 -11.97
CA SER A 75 5.96 -0.02 -12.33
C SER A 75 4.94 -0.05 -11.18
N ASP A 76 3.88 0.77 -11.23
CA ASP A 76 2.71 0.65 -10.34
C ASP A 76 1.67 -0.36 -10.85
N ALA A 77 2.01 -1.20 -11.83
CA ALA A 77 1.11 -2.22 -12.34
C ALA A 77 0.87 -3.31 -11.28
N TRP A 78 -0.32 -3.91 -11.30
CA TRP A 78 -0.76 -4.84 -10.25
C TRP A 78 0.04 -6.15 -10.21
N ASP A 79 0.70 -6.51 -11.31
CA ASP A 79 1.63 -7.64 -11.39
C ASP A 79 2.93 -7.40 -10.60
N ASN A 80 3.30 -6.14 -10.37
CA ASN A 80 4.43 -5.72 -9.55
C ASN A 80 4.02 -5.40 -8.10
N LEU A 81 2.75 -5.62 -7.71
CA LEU A 81 2.26 -5.34 -6.36
C LEU A 81 1.99 -6.62 -5.57
N VAL A 82 2.35 -6.60 -4.29
CA VAL A 82 2.03 -7.65 -3.33
C VAL A 82 1.42 -7.08 -2.06
N VAL A 83 0.56 -7.87 -1.42
CA VAL A 83 0.00 -7.55 -0.10
C VAL A 83 1.10 -7.74 0.95
N CYS A 84 1.31 -6.75 1.81
CA CYS A 84 2.37 -6.75 2.80
C CYS A 84 1.91 -6.12 4.12
N CYS A 85 2.36 -6.64 5.27
CA CYS A 85 2.12 -6.01 6.56
C CYS A 85 3.09 -4.85 6.81
N THR A 86 2.70 -3.88 7.64
CA THR A 86 3.56 -2.69 7.90
C THR A 86 4.99 -3.02 8.35
N PRO A 87 5.24 -3.99 9.26
CA PRO A 87 6.60 -4.35 9.66
C PRO A 87 7.47 -4.89 8.52
N CYS A 88 6.92 -5.76 7.66
CA CYS A 88 7.66 -6.32 6.53
C CYS A 88 7.96 -5.25 5.48
N ASN A 89 6.98 -4.39 5.19
CA ASN A 89 7.14 -3.28 4.24
C ASN A 89 8.22 -2.30 4.73
N ALA A 90 8.19 -1.95 6.02
CA ALA A 90 9.21 -1.09 6.63
C ALA A 90 10.62 -1.71 6.54
N ARG A 91 10.77 -3.01 6.80
CA ARG A 91 12.05 -3.71 6.69
C ARG A 91 12.63 -3.66 5.27
N LYS A 92 11.78 -3.80 4.25
CA LYS A 92 12.18 -3.68 2.84
C LYS A 92 12.55 -2.25 2.46
N GLY A 93 11.82 -1.25 2.94
CA GLY A 93 12.18 0.16 2.73
C GLY A 93 13.53 0.56 3.33
N SER A 94 14.01 -0.18 4.33
CA SER A 94 15.32 0.00 4.96
C SER A 94 16.47 -0.82 4.33
N SER A 95 16.23 -1.52 3.21
CA SER A 95 17.20 -2.39 2.51
C SER A 95 17.49 -1.91 1.09
#